data_AF-A0A6B3RNJ4-F1
#
_entry.id   AF-A0A6B3RNJ4-F1
#
_cell.length_a   1.000
_cell.length_b   1.000
_cell.length_c   1.000
_cell.angle_alpha   90.00
_cell.angle_beta   90.00
_cell.angle_gamma   90.00
#
_symmetry.space_group_name_H-M   'P 1'
#
loop_
_entity.id
_entity.type
_entity.pdbx_description
1 polymer ?
#
loop_
_entity_poly.entity_id
_entity_poly.type
_entity_poly.pdbx_seq_one_letter_code
_entity_poly.pdbx_strand_id
1 'polypeptide(L)'
;MRLPPSMKETRPAQEVIDAFLSLRQASADLIITSRISIRPVVRVRHELMWLLRDLTHLTLSGIGQLVGGRDETTVRYGIDQVSDRIAQDDGYRREVQYLRRSILTGASSGMMPDLCLTAVRSVLANGDLSDAEARKAALQLTEARHG
;
A
#
# COMPACT_ATOMS: atom_id res chain seq x y z
N MET A 1 29.65 14.33 13.50
CA MET A 1 28.39 15.08 13.61
C MET A 1 27.25 14.18 13.15
N ARG A 2 26.52 13.54 14.08
CA ARG A 2 25.29 12.79 13.73
C ARG A 2 24.20 13.84 13.51
N LEU A 3 23.68 13.93 12.28
CA LEU A 3 22.45 14.66 12.03
C LEU A 3 21.34 14.09 12.95
N PRO A 4 20.52 14.92 13.60
CA PRO A 4 19.33 14.42 14.28
C PRO A 4 18.49 13.64 13.26
N PRO A 5 17.89 12.49 13.63
CA PRO A 5 16.98 11.82 12.72
C PRO A 5 15.85 12.81 12.40
N SER A 6 15.79 13.23 11.14
CA SER A 6 14.62 13.89 10.58
C SER A 6 13.39 13.10 11.06
N MET A 7 12.41 13.80 11.64
CA MET A 7 11.08 13.26 11.93
C MET A 7 10.46 12.84 10.60
N LYS A 8 10.91 11.71 10.04
CA LYS A 8 10.20 11.05 8.96
C LYS A 8 8.84 10.70 9.55
N GLU A 9 7.77 11.18 8.93
CA GLU A 9 6.43 10.68 9.20
C GLU A 9 6.47 9.16 9.11
N THR A 10 6.38 8.49 10.25
CA THR A 10 6.49 7.04 10.34
C THR A 10 5.13 6.40 10.41
N ARG A 11 4.97 5.28 9.71
CA ARG A 11 3.78 4.44 9.76
C ARG A 11 4.06 3.19 10.62
N PRO A 12 3.06 2.64 11.33
CA PRO A 12 3.16 1.31 11.91
C PRO A 12 3.55 0.28 10.85
N ALA A 13 4.45 -0.65 11.20
CA ALA A 13 4.97 -1.61 10.23
C ALA A 13 3.87 -2.47 9.58
N GLN A 14 2.85 -2.85 10.37
CA GLN A 14 1.71 -3.62 9.86
C GLN A 14 0.93 -2.85 8.78
N GLU A 15 0.72 -1.55 8.98
CA GLU A 15 0.03 -0.71 8.01
C GLU A 15 0.81 -0.60 6.69
N VAL A 16 2.14 -0.49 6.77
CA VAL A 16 3.01 -0.50 5.59
C VAL A 16 2.90 -1.83 4.84
N ILE A 17 2.91 -2.96 5.58
CA ILE A 17 2.77 -4.30 4.99
C ILE A 17 1.41 -4.44 4.29
N ASP A 18 0.32 -4.12 4.97
CA ASP A 18 -1.04 -4.29 4.45
C ASP A 18 -1.27 -3.43 3.21
N ALA A 19 -0.88 -2.15 3.28
CA ALA A 19 -0.99 -1.24 2.15
C ALA A 19 -0.11 -1.68 0.96
N PHE A 20 1.11 -2.15 1.23
CA PHE A 20 2.00 -2.68 0.18
C PHE A 20 1.41 -3.90 -0.52
N LEU A 21 0.93 -4.89 0.24
CA LEU A 21 0.35 -6.11 -0.31
C LEU A 21 -0.91 -5.82 -1.13
N SER A 22 -1.73 -4.88 -0.67
CA SER A 22 -2.90 -4.39 -1.42
C SER A 22 -2.50 -3.74 -2.74
N LEU A 23 -1.57 -2.78 -2.72
CA LEU A 23 -1.10 -2.08 -3.92
C LEU A 23 -0.42 -3.00 -4.93
N ARG A 24 0.30 -4.03 -4.43
CA ARG A 24 0.95 -5.04 -5.27
C ARG A 24 0.05 -6.19 -5.69
N GLN A 25 -1.19 -6.24 -5.19
CA GLN A 25 -2.11 -7.37 -5.39
C GLN A 25 -1.43 -8.71 -5.11
N ALA A 26 -0.66 -8.76 -4.02
CA ALA A 26 0.22 -9.87 -3.71
C ALA A 26 -0.24 -10.58 -2.44
N SER A 27 -0.12 -11.91 -2.42
CA SER A 27 -0.41 -12.72 -1.24
C SER A 27 0.68 -12.56 -0.17
N ALA A 28 0.26 -12.32 1.08
CA ALA A 28 1.14 -12.31 2.24
C ALA A 28 1.96 -13.61 2.34
N ASP A 29 1.33 -14.77 2.14
CA ASP A 29 2.01 -16.07 2.21
C ASP A 29 3.12 -16.19 1.16
N LEU A 30 2.90 -15.66 -0.04
CA LEU A 30 3.90 -15.72 -1.11
C LEU A 30 5.07 -14.76 -0.86
N ILE A 31 4.78 -13.53 -0.40
CA ILE A 31 5.79 -12.49 -0.26
C ILE A 31 6.54 -12.61 1.07
N ILE A 32 5.86 -12.90 2.17
CA ILE A 32 6.41 -12.88 3.53
C ILE A 32 6.84 -14.30 3.94
N THR A 33 5.90 -15.24 3.96
CA THR A 33 6.11 -16.56 4.57
C THR A 33 6.93 -17.50 3.70
N SER A 34 6.65 -17.51 2.39
CA SER A 34 7.21 -18.48 1.45
C SER A 34 8.71 -18.33 1.28
N ARG A 35 9.40 -19.47 1.16
CA ARG A 35 10.83 -19.55 0.82
C ARG A 35 11.09 -19.49 -0.69
N ILE A 36 10.04 -19.38 -1.52
CA ILE A 36 10.17 -19.27 -2.98
C ILE A 36 11.03 -18.05 -3.35
N SER A 37 12.05 -18.30 -4.17
CA SER A 37 13.11 -17.37 -4.55
C SER A 37 13.14 -17.03 -6.05
N ILE A 38 12.03 -17.21 -6.76
CA ILE A 38 11.93 -16.80 -8.17
C ILE A 38 12.00 -15.27 -8.30
N ARG A 39 12.62 -14.77 -9.39
CA ARG A 39 12.92 -13.34 -9.58
C ARG A 39 11.73 -12.39 -9.34
N PRO A 40 10.51 -12.66 -9.85
CA PRO A 40 9.37 -11.76 -9.62
C PRO A 40 8.98 -11.65 -8.15
N VAL A 41 8.95 -12.78 -7.42
CA VAL A 41 8.60 -12.82 -5.99
C VAL A 41 9.68 -12.15 -5.15
N VAL A 42 10.95 -12.41 -5.45
CA VAL A 42 12.08 -11.81 -4.75
C VAL A 42 12.10 -10.29 -4.94
N ARG A 43 11.82 -9.81 -6.15
CA ARG A 43 11.73 -8.36 -6.42
C ARG A 43 10.67 -7.69 -5.55
N VAL A 44 9.45 -8.23 -5.50
CA VAL A 44 8.36 -7.68 -4.68
C VAL A 44 8.73 -7.72 -3.19
N ARG A 45 9.37 -8.80 -2.74
CA ARG A 45 9.86 -8.90 -1.35
C ARG A 45 10.92 -7.85 -1.02
N HIS A 46 11.85 -7.60 -1.93
CA HIS A 46 12.87 -6.56 -1.75
C HIS A 46 12.25 -5.15 -1.69
N GLU A 47 11.22 -4.88 -2.50
CA GLU A 47 10.47 -3.63 -2.43
C GLU A 47 9.81 -3.42 -1.07
N LEU A 48 9.20 -4.47 -0.50
CA LEU A 48 8.66 -4.43 0.86
C LEU A 48 9.74 -4.10 1.90
N MET A 49 10.91 -4.74 1.82
CA MET A 49 12.04 -4.47 2.72
C MET A 49 12.51 -3.02 2.62
N TRP A 50 12.61 -2.49 1.40
CA TRP A 50 12.99 -1.11 1.14
C TRP A 50 11.98 -0.12 1.71
N LEU A 51 10.67 -0.35 1.52
CA LEU A 51 9.60 0.49 2.06
C LEU A 51 9.55 0.45 3.59
N LEU A 52 9.69 -0.74 4.20
CA LEU A 52 9.78 -0.87 5.65
C LEU A 52 10.99 -0.11 6.21
N ARG A 53 12.12 -0.13 5.50
CA ARG A 53 13.31 0.62 5.91
C ARG A 53 13.10 2.13 5.84
N ASP A 54 12.35 2.62 4.85
CA ASP A 54 12.15 4.05 4.66
C ASP A 54 11.01 4.65 5.50
N LEU A 55 9.92 3.91 5.67
CA LEU A 55 8.67 4.39 6.27
C LEU A 55 8.50 4.03 7.75
N THR A 56 9.44 3.29 8.34
CA THR A 56 9.41 2.86 9.74
C THR A 56 10.75 3.11 10.44
N HIS A 57 10.80 2.87 11.75
CA HIS A 57 12.04 2.90 12.55
C HIS A 57 12.68 1.53 12.77
N LEU A 58 12.30 0.51 12.00
CA LEU A 58 12.79 -0.84 12.19
C LEU A 58 14.30 -0.98 11.90
N THR A 59 14.95 -1.83 12.70
CA THR A 59 16.29 -2.34 12.39
C THR A 59 16.21 -3.33 11.24
N LEU A 60 17.34 -3.60 10.57
CA LEU A 60 17.38 -4.57 9.48
C LEU A 60 16.99 -5.98 9.96
N SER A 61 17.41 -6.37 11.16
CA SER A 61 16.97 -7.62 11.81
C SER A 61 15.46 -7.61 12.09
N GLY A 62 14.90 -6.49 12.58
CA GLY A 62 13.46 -6.34 12.80
C GLY A 62 12.64 -6.46 11.51
N ILE A 63 13.11 -5.86 10.42
CA ILE A 63 12.51 -6.04 9.07
C ILE A 63 12.60 -7.52 8.67
N GLY A 64 13.74 -8.16 8.89
CA GLY A 64 13.95 -9.58 8.60
C GLY A 64 12.94 -10.48 9.31
N GLN A 65 12.66 -10.22 10.59
CA GLN A 65 11.64 -10.95 11.35
C GLN A 65 10.25 -10.80 10.76
N LEU A 66 9.84 -9.57 10.39
CA LEU A 66 8.53 -9.32 9.79
C LEU A 66 8.37 -9.93 8.39
N VAL A 67 9.46 -10.08 7.63
CA VAL A 67 9.43 -10.62 6.26
C VAL A 67 9.81 -12.12 6.24
N GLY A 68 9.33 -12.88 7.22
CA GLY A 68 9.47 -14.34 7.27
C GLY A 68 10.81 -14.84 7.85
N GLY A 69 11.36 -14.13 8.84
CA GLY A 69 12.59 -14.52 9.53
C GLY A 69 13.81 -14.58 8.61
N ARG A 70 14.05 -13.49 7.86
CA ARG A 70 15.21 -13.35 6.95
C ARG A 70 16.41 -12.76 7.68
N ASP A 71 17.61 -13.20 7.29
CA ASP A 71 18.85 -12.68 7.84
C ASP A 71 19.06 -11.20 7.50
N GLU A 72 19.73 -10.47 8.39
CA GLU A 72 20.01 -9.04 8.21
C GLU A 72 20.75 -8.74 6.90
N THR A 73 21.69 -9.61 6.51
CA THR A 73 22.45 -9.45 5.26
C THR A 73 21.56 -9.63 4.04
N THR A 74 20.54 -10.50 4.12
CA THR A 74 19.52 -10.67 3.07
C THR A 74 18.65 -9.43 2.94
N VAL A 75 18.22 -8.85 4.06
CA VAL A 75 17.42 -7.62 4.07
C VAL A 75 18.21 -6.46 3.47
N ARG A 76 19.47 -6.29 3.90
CA ARG A 76 20.38 -5.28 3.36
C ARG A 76 20.55 -5.44 1.85
N TYR A 77 20.87 -6.65 1.40
CA TYR A 77 20.98 -6.94 -0.03
C TYR A 77 19.72 -6.56 -0.79
N GLY A 78 18.53 -6.91 -0.28
CA GLY A 78 17.27 -6.53 -0.91
C GLY A 78 17.07 -5.01 -1.03
N ILE A 79 17.40 -4.27 0.02
CA ILE A 79 17.34 -2.79 0.04
C ILE A 79 18.31 -2.19 -0.98
N ASP A 80 19.54 -2.70 -1.04
CA ASP A 80 20.57 -2.22 -1.96
C ASP A 80 20.15 -2.49 -3.41
N GLN A 81 19.61 -3.68 -3.71
CA GLN A 81 19.09 -4.01 -5.05
C GLN A 81 17.98 -3.07 -5.53
N VAL A 82 17.06 -2.68 -4.64
CA VAL A 82 16.01 -1.71 -4.97
C VAL A 82 16.61 -0.31 -5.17
N SER A 83 17.54 0.09 -4.30
CA SER A 83 18.18 1.41 -4.35
C SER A 83 19.00 1.60 -5.63
N ASP A 84 19.80 0.60 -6.00
CA ASP A 84 20.59 0.59 -7.23
C ASP A 84 19.67 0.67 -8.46
N ARG A 85 18.58 -0.09 -8.47
CA ARG A 85 17.63 -0.06 -9.58
C ARG A 85 16.89 1.27 -9.68
N ILE A 86 16.53 1.90 -8.56
CA ILE A 86 15.95 3.25 -8.53
C ILE A 86 16.90 4.28 -9.16
N ALA A 87 18.21 4.13 -8.91
CA ALA A 87 19.23 5.03 -9.48
C ALA A 87 19.39 4.85 -11.00
N GLN A 88 19.16 3.64 -11.51
CA GLN A 88 19.44 3.27 -12.91
C GLN A 88 18.20 3.33 -13.83
N ASP A 89 16.99 3.15 -13.29
CA ASP A 89 15.75 3.02 -14.05
C ASP A 89 14.71 4.06 -13.61
N ASP A 90 14.50 5.06 -14.45
CA ASP A 90 13.53 6.15 -14.24
C ASP A 90 12.09 5.69 -14.14
N GLY A 91 11.71 4.66 -14.91
CA GLY A 91 10.37 4.09 -14.86
C GLY A 91 10.14 3.40 -13.51
N TYR A 92 11.09 2.58 -13.10
CA TYR A 92 11.04 1.90 -11.81
C TYR A 92 11.08 2.87 -10.63
N ARG A 93 11.91 3.91 -10.70
CA ARG A 93 11.93 4.97 -9.67
C ARG A 93 10.57 5.61 -9.51
N ARG A 94 9.90 5.98 -10.61
CA ARG A 94 8.55 6.56 -10.55
C ARG A 94 7.55 5.60 -9.92
N GLU A 95 7.62 4.32 -10.28
CA GLU A 95 6.77 3.26 -9.73
C GLU A 95 6.94 3.11 -8.20
N VAL A 96 8.17 2.97 -7.71
CA VAL A 96 8.43 2.79 -6.27
C VAL A 96 8.11 4.06 -5.47
N GLN A 97 8.39 5.24 -6.03
CA GLN A 97 8.04 6.52 -5.40
C GLN A 97 6.53 6.73 -5.33
N TYR A 98 5.77 6.20 -6.30
CA TYR A 98 4.31 6.16 -6.22
C TYR A 98 3.86 5.30 -5.04
N LEU A 99 4.33 4.04 -4.93
CA LEU A 99 3.99 3.15 -3.80
C LEU A 99 4.30 3.80 -2.46
N ARG A 100 5.52 4.32 -2.32
CA ARG A 100 5.99 5.01 -1.11
C ARG A 100 5.03 6.13 -0.72
N ARG A 101 4.67 6.98 -1.67
CA ARG A 101 3.77 8.11 -1.43
C ARG A 101 2.37 7.64 -1.09
N SER A 102 1.81 6.66 -1.82
CA SER A 102 0.48 6.11 -1.55
C SER A 102 0.36 5.54 -0.12
N ILE A 103 1.40 4.84 0.34
CA ILE A 103 1.47 4.31 1.72
C ILE A 103 1.65 5.45 2.73
N LEU A 104 2.56 6.40 2.44
CA LEU A 104 2.88 7.50 3.36
C LEU A 104 1.71 8.46 3.57
N THR A 105 1.05 8.89 2.49
CA THR A 105 -0.10 9.77 2.60
C THR A 105 -1.28 9.05 3.21
N GLY A 106 -1.23 7.71 3.28
CA GLY A 106 -2.33 6.86 3.68
C GLY A 106 -3.54 7.37 2.94
N ALA A 107 -3.53 7.28 1.60
CA ALA A 107 -4.77 7.41 0.86
C ALA A 107 -5.68 6.39 1.50
N SER A 108 -6.52 6.88 2.40
CA SER A 108 -7.16 6.05 3.37
C SER A 108 -7.85 4.96 2.58
N SER A 109 -7.74 3.73 3.07
CA SER A 109 -8.85 2.79 2.96
C SER A 109 -10.04 3.41 3.72
N GLY A 110 -10.57 4.49 3.14
CA GLY A 110 -11.26 5.61 3.76
C GLY A 110 -11.38 6.79 2.77
N MET A 111 -11.33 6.53 1.46
CA MET A 111 -12.45 6.80 0.56
C MET A 111 -12.20 6.01 -0.73
N MET A 112 -12.50 4.70 -0.73
CA MET A 112 -13.43 4.32 -1.78
C MET A 112 -14.68 5.10 -1.40
N PRO A 113 -15.15 6.05 -2.22
CA PRO A 113 -16.50 6.52 -2.01
C PRO A 113 -17.31 5.24 -2.01
N ASP A 114 -17.95 4.88 -0.88
CA ASP A 114 -18.84 3.74 -0.86
C ASP A 114 -19.68 3.90 -2.11
N LEU A 115 -19.52 2.99 -3.08
CA LEU A 115 -20.04 3.20 -4.42
C LEU A 115 -21.55 3.47 -4.31
N CYS A 116 -22.18 2.86 -3.31
CA CYS A 116 -23.53 3.16 -2.86
C CYS A 116 -23.68 4.62 -2.42
N LEU A 117 -22.93 5.12 -1.44
CA LEU A 117 -23.03 6.53 -1.00
C LEU A 117 -22.73 7.54 -2.10
N THR A 118 -21.79 7.26 -3.00
CA THR A 118 -21.49 8.16 -4.11
C THR A 118 -22.55 8.11 -5.19
N ALA A 119 -23.09 6.94 -5.51
CA ALA A 119 -24.24 6.83 -6.38
C ALA A 119 -25.46 7.53 -5.77
N VAL A 120 -25.72 7.35 -4.47
CA VAL A 120 -26.81 8.02 -3.74
C VAL A 120 -26.62 9.53 -3.74
N ARG A 121 -25.42 10.04 -3.44
CA ARG A 121 -25.13 11.49 -3.52
C ARG A 121 -25.31 12.03 -4.93
N SER A 122 -24.93 11.27 -5.96
CA SER A 122 -25.11 11.66 -7.36
C SER A 122 -26.59 11.72 -7.75
N VAL A 123 -27.40 10.77 -7.27
CA VAL A 123 -28.86 10.76 -7.48
C VAL A 123 -29.51 11.95 -6.79
N LEU A 124 -29.15 12.22 -5.53
CA LEU A 124 -29.73 13.33 -4.76
C LEU A 124 -29.29 14.71 -5.26
N ALA A 125 -28.12 14.82 -5.91
CA ALA A 125 -27.63 16.06 -6.48
C ALA A 125 -28.08 16.30 -7.93
N ASN A 126 -28.82 15.36 -8.54
CA ASN A 126 -29.27 15.47 -9.93
C ASN A 126 -30.58 16.27 -10.01
N GLY A 127 -30.51 17.49 -10.56
CA GLY A 127 -31.66 18.37 -10.74
C GLY A 127 -32.65 17.94 -11.82
N ASP A 128 -32.31 16.94 -12.64
CA ASP A 128 -33.19 16.39 -13.69
C ASP A 128 -34.14 15.31 -13.14
N LEU A 129 -33.92 14.83 -11.91
CA LEU A 129 -34.78 13.83 -11.27
C LEU A 129 -35.84 14.51 -10.40
N SER A 130 -37.07 14.01 -10.45
CA SER A 130 -38.07 14.40 -9.45
C SER A 130 -37.73 13.80 -8.07
N ASP A 131 -38.19 14.44 -6.99
CA ASP A 131 -37.99 13.95 -5.62
C ASP A 131 -38.40 12.49 -5.42
N ALA A 132 -39.48 12.07 -6.10
CA ALA A 132 -39.98 10.70 -6.05
C ALA A 132 -39.03 9.70 -6.74
N GLU A 133 -38.46 10.08 -7.88
CA GLU A 133 -37.51 9.27 -8.64
C GLU A 133 -36.16 9.19 -7.95
N ALA A 134 -35.65 10.32 -7.44
CA ALA A 134 -34.42 10.39 -6.67
C ALA A 134 -34.50 9.52 -5.41
N ARG A 135 -35.63 9.60 -4.68
CA ARG A 135 -35.87 8.77 -3.49
C ARG A 135 -35.90 7.27 -3.83
N LYS A 136 -36.59 6.89 -4.91
CA LYS A 136 -36.68 5.48 -5.33
C LYS A 136 -35.31 4.92 -5.72
N ALA A 137 -34.55 5.66 -6.52
CA ALA A 137 -33.21 5.24 -6.96
C ALA A 137 -32.22 5.15 -5.79
N ALA A 138 -32.27 6.10 -4.84
CA ALA A 138 -31.43 6.05 -3.65
C ALA A 138 -31.70 4.80 -2.79
N LEU A 139 -32.98 4.44 -2.59
CA LEU A 139 -33.37 3.24 -1.81
C LEU A 139 -32.84 1.96 -2.46
N GLN A 140 -33.01 1.81 -3.78
CA GLN A 140 -32.51 0.65 -4.53
C GLN A 140 -30.99 0.50 -4.41
N LEU A 141 -30.25 1.60 -4.47
CA LEU A 141 -28.79 1.61 -4.30
C LEU A 141 -28.39 1.16 -2.88
N THR A 142 -29.13 1.58 -1.85
CA THR A 142 -28.86 1.19 -0.45
C THR A 142 -29.22 -0.25 -0.13
N GLU A 143 -30.27 -0.79 -0.76
CA GLU A 143 -30.69 -2.19 -0.60
C GLU A 143 -29.71 -3.17 -1.25
N ALA A 144 -29.13 -2.80 -2.41
CA ALA A 144 -28.14 -3.61 -3.13
C ALA A 144 -26.82 -3.84 -2.35
N ARG A 145 -26.57 -3.10 -1.27
CA ARG A 145 -25.38 -3.26 -0.41
C ARG A 145 -25.52 -4.42 0.60
N HIS A 146 -26.73 -4.93 0.82
CA HIS A 146 -27.03 -5.98 1.81
C HIS A 146 -27.40 -7.34 1.21
N GLY A 147 -27.21 -7.53 -0.11
CA GLY A 147 -27.43 -8.78 -0.83
C GLY A 147 -26.14 -9.45 -1.28
#